data_AF-A0A166KA48-F1
#
_entry.id   AF-A0A166KA48-F1
#
_cell.length_a   1.000
_cell.length_b   1.000
_cell.length_c   1.000
_cell.angle_alpha   90.00
_cell.angle_beta   90.00
_cell.angle_gamma   90.00
#
_symmetry.space_group_name_H-M   'P 1'
#
loop_
_entity.id
_entity.type
_entity.pdbx_description
1 polymer ?
#
loop_
_entity_poly.entity_id
_entity_poly.type
_entity_poly.pdbx_seq_one_letter_code
_entity_poly.pdbx_strand_id
1 'polypeptide(L)'
;MRINKIKIWQMLLMFIIWIGVMFLPATVNQNKLNTNFDYKKSRETFFYFLFHQFPLYSFILGLLLLISFFLIYYQKTKFSVYFSFASLIFYISFLIIAFPSMIIFNHSLSGDTFGVQLSIFLTFYGAGYIIAVLLGLFAFLLLFLYALKMRNFQKEG
;
A
#
# COMPACT_ATOMS: atom_id res chain seq x y z
N MET A 1 -17.21 11.65 -9.18
CA MET A 1 -15.92 12.16 -9.70
C MET A 1 -15.94 12.04 -11.23
N ARG A 2 -15.80 13.13 -12.00
CA ARG A 2 -15.72 13.04 -13.47
C ARG A 2 -14.37 12.43 -13.84
N ILE A 3 -14.34 11.12 -14.13
CA ILE A 3 -13.14 10.34 -14.48
C ILE A 3 -12.32 11.04 -15.59
N ASN A 4 -13.00 11.72 -16.52
CA ASN A 4 -12.39 12.43 -17.64
C ASN A 4 -11.45 13.58 -17.22
N LYS A 5 -11.54 14.10 -15.98
CA LYS A 5 -10.70 15.22 -15.50
C LYS A 5 -9.36 14.78 -14.88
N ILE A 6 -9.14 13.50 -14.62
CA ILE A 6 -7.90 13.04 -13.96
C ILE A 6 -6.71 13.23 -14.91
N LYS A 7 -5.70 13.99 -14.47
CA LYS A 7 -4.45 14.22 -15.23
C LYS A 7 -3.39 13.20 -14.81
N ILE A 8 -2.51 12.81 -15.75
CA ILE A 8 -1.41 11.87 -15.48
C ILE A 8 -0.50 12.34 -14.34
N TRP A 9 -0.22 13.65 -14.28
CA TRP A 9 0.57 14.25 -13.21
C TRP A 9 -0.06 14.09 -11.82
N GLN A 10 -1.40 14.11 -11.69
CA GLN A 10 -2.06 13.91 -10.40
C GLN A 10 -1.90 12.46 -9.92
N MET A 11 -2.00 11.50 -10.84
CA MET A 11 -1.77 10.09 -10.54
C MET A 11 -0.31 9.84 -10.13
N LEU A 12 0.66 10.38 -10.88
CA LEU A 12 2.09 10.27 -10.56
C LEU A 12 2.44 10.94 -9.22
N LEU A 13 1.91 12.14 -8.97
CA LEU A 13 2.15 12.87 -7.73
C LEU A 13 1.64 12.10 -6.51
N MET A 14 0.43 11.52 -6.58
CA MET A 14 -0.08 10.70 -5.48
C MET A 14 0.75 9.44 -5.24
N PHE A 15 1.30 8.84 -6.31
CA PHE A 15 2.20 7.69 -6.18
C PHE A 15 3.53 8.07 -5.51
N ILE A 16 4.11 9.22 -5.88
CA ILE A 16 5.33 9.75 -5.25
C ILE A 16 5.09 10.06 -3.77
N ILE A 17 3.96 10.70 -3.44
CA ILE A 17 3.58 10.98 -2.05
C ILE A 17 3.44 9.68 -1.26
N TRP A 18 2.74 8.69 -1.81
CA TRP A 18 2.58 7.40 -1.16
C TRP A 18 3.93 6.73 -0.86
N ILE A 19 4.81 6.63 -1.86
CA ILE A 19 6.17 6.10 -1.66
C ILE A 19 6.91 6.90 -0.59
N GLY A 20 6.88 8.23 -0.66
CA GLY A 20 7.54 9.10 0.31
C GLY A 20 7.08 8.85 1.75
N VAL A 21 5.77 8.65 1.96
CA VAL A 21 5.23 8.30 3.27
C VAL A 21 5.74 6.95 3.75
N MET A 22 5.94 5.95 2.88
CA MET A 22 6.47 4.64 3.29
C MET A 22 7.90 4.70 3.84
N PHE A 23 8.66 5.77 3.57
CA PHE A 23 10.00 6.00 4.12
C PHE A 23 10.01 6.79 5.43
N LEU A 24 8.85 7.26 5.91
CA LEU A 24 8.80 7.96 7.18
C LEU A 24 8.94 6.97 8.34
N PRO A 25 9.85 7.20 9.30
CA PRO A 25 10.06 6.28 10.42
C PRO A 25 8.82 6.12 11.31
N ALA A 26 7.94 7.12 11.35
CA ALA A 26 6.68 7.08 12.08
C ALA A 26 5.66 6.04 11.55
N THR A 27 5.95 5.40 10.41
CA THR A 27 5.07 4.41 9.78
C THR A 27 5.22 3.00 10.33
N VAL A 28 6.27 2.71 11.10
CA VAL A 28 6.43 1.45 11.84
C VAL A 28 7.09 1.71 13.19
N ASN A 29 6.44 1.24 14.26
CA ASN A 29 6.96 1.10 15.64
C ASN A 29 6.96 2.35 16.55
N GLN A 30 5.85 2.57 17.27
CA GLN A 30 5.76 3.64 18.27
C GLN A 30 6.33 3.23 19.64
N ASN A 31 6.37 1.93 19.97
CA ASN A 31 6.87 1.45 21.27
C ASN A 31 8.40 1.35 21.36
N LYS A 32 9.12 1.12 20.26
CA LYS A 32 10.61 1.16 20.24
C LYS A 32 11.20 2.53 20.61
N LEU A 33 10.39 3.60 20.58
CA LEU A 33 10.81 4.93 21.06
C LEU A 33 10.84 5.04 22.59
N ASN A 34 10.05 4.22 23.30
CA ASN A 34 9.81 4.41 24.73
C ASN A 34 10.51 3.41 25.66
N THR A 35 10.98 2.26 25.17
CA THR A 35 11.62 1.24 26.02
C THR A 35 12.87 0.63 25.37
N ASN A 36 14.05 0.99 25.88
CA ASN A 36 15.39 0.47 25.56
C ASN A 36 15.80 0.55 24.07
N PHE A 37 16.46 1.66 23.74
CA PHE A 37 16.78 2.10 22.38
C PHE A 37 18.01 1.38 21.78
N ASP A 38 17.78 0.37 20.95
CA ASP A 38 18.73 0.01 19.88
C ASP A 38 18.43 0.89 18.67
N TYR A 39 19.16 2.01 18.54
CA TYR A 39 19.03 3.01 17.46
C TYR A 39 19.06 2.43 16.05
N LYS A 40 19.59 1.22 15.88
CA LYS A 40 19.68 0.53 14.59
C LYS A 40 18.34 -0.08 14.17
N LYS A 41 17.55 -0.57 15.14
CA LYS A 41 16.28 -1.28 14.90
C LYS A 41 15.05 -0.37 14.93
N SER A 42 15.14 0.85 15.46
CA SER A 42 14.01 1.82 15.51
C SER A 42 13.87 2.66 14.24
N ARG A 43 14.84 2.59 13.30
CA ARG A 43 14.85 3.33 12.03
C ARG A 43 14.27 2.54 10.85
N GLU A 44 13.68 1.38 11.11
CA GLU A 44 13.07 0.54 10.07
C GLU A 44 11.79 1.22 9.55
N THR A 45 11.79 1.66 8.31
CA THR A 45 10.64 2.31 7.65
C THR A 45 9.61 1.27 7.21
N PHE A 46 8.37 1.69 6.91
CA PHE A 46 7.36 0.77 6.39
C PHE A 46 7.80 0.10 5.08
N PHE A 47 8.54 0.83 4.24
CA PHE A 47 9.16 0.24 3.06
C PHE A 47 10.13 -0.88 3.44
N TYR A 48 11.07 -0.64 4.35
CA TYR A 48 12.02 -1.68 4.80
C TYR A 48 11.30 -2.89 5.40
N PHE A 49 10.28 -2.64 6.23
CA PHE A 49 9.46 -3.67 6.84
C PHE A 49 8.79 -4.58 5.81
N LEU A 50 8.16 -4.00 4.79
CA LEU A 50 7.47 -4.75 3.74
C LEU A 50 8.42 -5.67 2.97
N PHE A 51 9.61 -5.19 2.62
CA PHE A 51 10.59 -5.96 1.87
C PHE A 51 11.33 -7.00 2.72
N HIS A 52 11.49 -6.75 4.02
CA HIS A 52 12.18 -7.69 4.90
C HIS A 52 11.26 -8.80 5.43
N GLN A 53 10.06 -8.45 5.88
CA GLN A 53 9.13 -9.42 6.47
C GLN A 53 8.26 -10.15 5.44
N PHE A 54 7.89 -9.46 4.35
CA PHE A 54 7.01 -10.01 3.32
C PHE A 54 7.60 -9.83 1.91
N PRO A 55 8.83 -10.33 1.65
CA PRO A 55 9.56 -10.06 0.41
C PRO A 55 8.78 -10.48 -0.83
N LEU A 56 8.13 -11.65 -0.80
CA LEU A 56 7.37 -12.16 -1.95
C LEU A 56 6.14 -11.30 -2.27
N TYR A 57 5.33 -10.95 -1.28
CA TYR A 57 4.14 -10.13 -1.47
C TYR A 57 4.52 -8.72 -1.96
N SER A 58 5.57 -8.13 -1.38
CA SER A 58 6.11 -6.84 -1.78
C SER A 58 6.66 -6.85 -3.20
N PHE A 59 7.35 -7.93 -3.58
CA PHE A 59 7.85 -8.12 -4.95
C PHE A 59 6.70 -8.24 -5.96
N ILE A 60 5.67 -9.05 -5.65
CA ILE A 60 4.49 -9.21 -6.52
C ILE A 60 3.76 -7.87 -6.69
N LEU A 61 3.56 -7.12 -5.60
CA LEU A 61 2.92 -5.80 -5.65
C LEU A 61 3.72 -4.81 -6.52
N GLY A 62 5.05 -4.76 -6.33
CA GLY A 62 5.94 -3.91 -7.13
C GLY A 62 5.92 -4.27 -8.62
N LEU A 63 5.89 -5.57 -8.93
CA LEU A 63 5.85 -6.06 -10.31
C LEU A 63 4.51 -5.76 -10.99
N LEU A 64 3.39 -5.95 -10.29
CA LEU A 64 2.06 -5.56 -10.75
C LEU A 64 1.96 -4.06 -11.05
N LEU A 65 2.53 -3.22 -10.19
CA LEU A 65 2.60 -1.77 -10.39
C LEU A 65 3.45 -1.40 -11.61
N LEU A 66 4.65 -1.98 -11.75
CA LEU A 66 5.53 -1.73 -12.89
C LEU A 66 4.86 -2.09 -14.21
N ILE A 67 4.22 -3.26 -14.27
CA ILE A 67 3.47 -3.68 -15.47
C ILE A 67 2.30 -2.75 -15.74
N SER A 68 1.57 -2.31 -14.70
CA SER A 68 0.48 -1.35 -14.84
C SER A 68 0.95 -0.05 -15.49
N PHE A 69 2.05 0.55 -14.99
CA PHE A 69 2.62 1.76 -15.58
C PHE A 69 3.12 1.54 -17.01
N PHE A 70 3.80 0.42 -17.26
CA PHE A 70 4.29 0.06 -18.59
C PHE A 70 3.13 -0.03 -19.59
N LEU A 71 2.06 -0.74 -19.25
CA LEU A 71 0.89 -0.90 -20.13
C LEU A 71 0.15 0.42 -20.39
N ILE A 72 0.09 1.31 -19.40
CA ILE A 72 -0.45 2.67 -19.57
C ILE A 72 0.43 3.45 -20.55
N TYR A 73 1.75 3.39 -20.42
CA TYR A 73 2.70 4.08 -21.28
C TYR A 73 2.61 3.63 -22.74
N TYR A 74 2.56 2.31 -22.99
CA TYR A 74 2.39 1.73 -24.33
C TYR A 74 0.95 1.79 -24.86
N GLN A 75 0.04 2.50 -24.16
CA GLN A 75 -1.35 2.67 -24.55
C GLN A 75 -2.11 1.35 -24.76
N LYS A 76 -1.72 0.27 -24.07
CA LYS A 76 -2.44 -1.02 -24.07
C LYS A 76 -3.63 -0.94 -23.12
N THR A 77 -4.61 -0.11 -23.47
CA THR A 77 -5.69 0.35 -22.60
C THR A 77 -6.49 -0.78 -21.94
N LYS A 78 -6.87 -1.83 -22.68
CA LYS A 78 -7.58 -3.00 -22.11
C LYS A 78 -6.77 -3.68 -21.01
N PHE A 79 -5.52 -4.03 -21.28
CA PHE A 79 -4.64 -4.71 -20.32
C PHE A 79 -4.27 -3.80 -19.14
N SER A 80 -4.04 -2.51 -19.38
CA SER A 80 -3.71 -1.55 -18.33
C SER A 80 -4.80 -1.49 -17.25
N VAL A 81 -6.08 -1.60 -17.63
CA VAL A 81 -7.21 -1.60 -16.69
C VAL A 81 -7.19 -2.87 -15.83
N TYR A 82 -6.97 -4.05 -16.43
CA TYR A 82 -6.90 -5.31 -15.69
C TYR A 82 -5.74 -5.34 -14.69
N PHE A 83 -4.55 -4.93 -15.12
CA PHE A 83 -3.36 -4.91 -14.25
C PHE A 83 -3.47 -3.85 -13.15
N SER A 84 -4.02 -2.67 -13.45
CA SER A 84 -4.25 -1.65 -12.42
C SER A 84 -5.30 -2.11 -11.39
N PHE A 85 -6.34 -2.81 -11.85
CA PHE A 85 -7.35 -3.41 -10.97
C PHE A 85 -6.78 -4.53 -10.11
N ALA A 86 -5.98 -5.43 -10.71
CA ALA A 86 -5.29 -6.50 -9.99
C ALA A 86 -4.34 -5.94 -8.94
N SER A 87 -3.61 -4.86 -9.26
CA SER A 87 -2.75 -4.14 -8.33
C SER A 87 -3.55 -3.60 -7.13
N LEU A 88 -4.71 -2.99 -7.38
CA LEU A 88 -5.59 -2.45 -6.34
C LEU A 88 -6.15 -3.56 -5.43
N ILE A 89 -6.66 -4.64 -6.01
CA ILE A 89 -7.16 -5.78 -5.23
C ILE A 89 -6.04 -6.39 -4.40
N PHE A 90 -4.87 -6.65 -5.01
CA PHE A 90 -3.75 -7.23 -4.30
C PHE A 90 -3.29 -6.34 -3.15
N TYR A 91 -3.25 -5.02 -3.36
CA TYR A 91 -2.95 -4.04 -2.32
C TYR A 91 -3.93 -4.13 -1.13
N ILE A 92 -5.24 -4.16 -1.40
CA ILE A 92 -6.27 -4.29 -0.36
C ILE A 92 -6.14 -5.64 0.36
N SER A 93 -6.09 -6.73 -0.40
CA SER A 93 -6.02 -8.08 0.16
C SER A 93 -4.78 -8.27 1.02
N PHE A 94 -3.62 -7.78 0.58
CA PHE A 94 -2.38 -7.92 1.33
C PHE A 94 -2.30 -6.94 2.50
N LEU A 95 -2.38 -5.63 2.25
CA LEU A 95 -2.08 -4.62 3.26
C LEU A 95 -3.28 -4.30 4.14
N ILE A 96 -4.51 -4.32 3.66
CA ILE A 96 -5.66 -3.96 4.50
C ILE A 96 -6.18 -5.17 5.27
N ILE A 97 -6.12 -6.36 4.67
CA ILE A 97 -6.75 -7.56 5.22
C ILE A 97 -5.70 -8.51 5.79
N ALA A 98 -4.88 -9.13 4.93
CA ALA A 98 -4.02 -10.25 5.32
C ALA A 98 -2.97 -9.84 6.36
N PHE A 99 -2.29 -8.72 6.15
CA PHE A 99 -1.23 -8.27 7.04
C PHE A 99 -1.73 -7.95 8.46
N PRO A 100 -2.78 -7.12 8.66
CA PRO A 100 -3.36 -6.93 9.99
C PRO A 100 -3.91 -8.23 10.58
N SER A 101 -4.54 -9.08 9.76
CA SER A 101 -5.09 -10.36 10.22
C SER A 101 -4.01 -11.32 10.71
N MET A 102 -2.85 -11.37 10.04
CA MET A 102 -1.70 -12.16 10.47
C MET A 102 -1.09 -11.66 11.78
N ILE A 103 -1.35 -10.43 12.21
CA ILE A 103 -0.84 -9.92 13.49
C ILE A 103 -1.91 -10.09 14.57
N ILE A 104 -3.16 -9.78 14.25
CA ILE A 104 -4.28 -9.84 15.19
C ILE A 104 -4.66 -11.29 15.49
N PHE A 105 -4.65 -12.20 14.51
CA PHE A 105 -5.15 -13.57 14.68
C PHE A 105 -4.04 -14.64 14.74
N ASN A 106 -2.76 -14.26 14.84
CA ASN A 106 -1.67 -15.22 15.01
C ASN A 106 -1.68 -15.77 16.44
N HIS A 107 -2.60 -16.71 16.65
CA HIS A 107 -2.76 -17.50 17.83
C HIS A 107 -1.58 -18.46 17.96
N SER A 108 -0.70 -18.22 18.93
CA SER A 108 0.04 -19.35 19.49
C SER A 108 0.22 -19.37 21.00
N LEU A 109 0.07 -18.31 21.82
CA LEU A 109 0.46 -18.47 23.24
C LEU A 109 -0.10 -17.56 24.36
N SER A 110 -1.20 -16.82 24.20
CA SER A 110 -1.79 -16.17 25.39
C SER A 110 -3.31 -16.10 25.28
N GLY A 111 -4.00 -16.37 26.40
CA GLY A 111 -5.45 -16.21 26.55
C GLY A 111 -5.92 -14.75 26.52
N ASP A 112 -5.26 -13.93 25.70
CA ASP A 112 -5.53 -12.51 25.55
C ASP A 112 -6.77 -12.29 24.69
N THR A 113 -7.58 -11.31 25.07
CA THR A 113 -8.78 -10.93 24.32
C THR A 113 -8.40 -10.21 23.02
N PHE A 114 -9.25 -10.29 22.00
CA PHE A 114 -9.11 -9.57 20.73
C PHE A 114 -8.76 -8.07 20.91
N GLY A 115 -9.31 -7.43 21.95
CA GLY A 115 -9.03 -6.02 22.27
C GLY A 115 -7.56 -5.75 22.63
N VAL A 116 -6.87 -6.70 23.27
CA VAL A 116 -5.45 -6.61 23.61
C VAL A 116 -4.56 -6.77 22.37
N GLN A 117 -4.90 -7.68 21.46
CA GLN A 117 -4.14 -7.88 20.22
C GLN A 117 -4.32 -6.72 19.24
N LEU A 118 -5.54 -6.18 19.16
CA LEU A 118 -5.83 -4.97 18.39
C LEU A 118 -5.07 -3.76 18.96
N SER A 119 -5.03 -3.61 20.29
CA SER A 119 -4.27 -2.53 20.93
C SER A 119 -2.76 -2.69 20.70
N ILE A 120 -2.22 -3.92 20.73
CA ILE A 120 -0.84 -4.23 20.35
C ILE A 120 -0.60 -3.83 18.89
N PHE A 121 -1.43 -4.23 17.94
CA PHE A 121 -1.29 -3.84 16.53
C PHE A 121 -1.28 -2.32 16.34
N LEU A 122 -2.24 -1.60 16.94
CA LEU A 122 -2.31 -0.14 16.90
C LEU A 122 -1.12 0.52 17.60
N THR A 123 -0.57 -0.09 18.64
CA THR A 123 0.62 0.43 19.34
C THR A 123 1.90 0.18 18.53
N PHE A 124 1.99 -0.95 17.83
CA PHE A 124 3.17 -1.31 17.03
C PHE A 124 3.19 -0.63 15.65
N TYR A 125 2.06 -0.44 14.97
CA TYR A 125 2.02 0.13 13.63
C TYR A 125 1.45 1.55 13.58
N GLY A 126 0.57 1.90 14.52
CA GLY A 126 0.15 3.28 14.78
C GLY A 126 -0.57 3.97 13.63
N ALA A 127 -0.76 5.28 13.82
CA ALA A 127 -1.38 6.14 12.82
C ALA A 127 -0.57 6.23 11.52
N GLY A 128 0.75 6.09 11.58
CA GLY A 128 1.62 6.16 10.40
C GLY A 128 1.35 5.04 9.40
N TYR A 129 1.16 3.81 9.88
CA TYR A 129 0.71 2.70 9.04
C TYR A 129 -0.66 2.98 8.39
N ILE A 130 -1.64 3.44 9.18
CA ILE A 130 -2.99 3.74 8.68
C ILE A 130 -2.93 4.81 7.58
N ILE A 131 -2.16 5.88 7.78
CA ILE A 131 -1.97 6.95 6.80
C ILE A 131 -1.29 6.42 5.53
N ALA A 132 -0.22 5.63 5.67
CA ALA A 132 0.46 5.02 4.53
C ALA A 132 -0.47 4.11 3.72
N VAL A 133 -1.29 3.30 4.41
CA VAL A 133 -2.23 2.38 3.79
C VAL A 133 -3.35 3.13 3.05
N LEU A 134 -3.91 4.17 3.68
CA LEU A 134 -4.95 5.01 3.07
C LEU A 134 -4.42 5.78 1.85
N LEU A 135 -3.24 6.39 1.95
CA LEU A 135 -2.63 7.09 0.82
C LEU A 135 -2.35 6.15 -0.34
N GLY A 136 -1.92 4.92 -0.07
CA GLY A 136 -1.75 3.91 -1.11
C GLY A 136 -3.07 3.49 -1.71
N LEU A 137 -4.13 3.31 -0.91
CA LEU A 137 -5.46 3.03 -1.45
C LEU A 137 -5.89 4.13 -2.44
N PHE A 138 -5.68 5.40 -2.09
CA PHE A 138 -5.94 6.52 -3.00
C PHE A 138 -5.06 6.48 -4.25
N ALA A 139 -3.77 6.18 -4.13
CA ALA A 139 -2.86 6.11 -5.27
C ALA A 139 -3.26 4.98 -6.25
N PHE A 140 -3.57 3.78 -5.76
CA PHE A 140 -3.99 2.65 -6.57
C PHE A 140 -5.38 2.86 -7.19
N LEU A 141 -6.30 3.47 -6.45
CA LEU A 141 -7.61 3.86 -6.99
C LEU A 141 -7.44 4.87 -8.13
N LEU A 142 -6.58 5.88 -7.96
CA LEU A 142 -6.29 6.87 -9.01
C LEU A 142 -5.64 6.24 -10.25
N LEU A 143 -4.71 5.30 -10.06
CA LEU A 143 -4.11 4.52 -11.15
C LEU A 143 -5.18 3.78 -11.95
N PHE A 144 -6.07 3.06 -11.28
CA PHE A 144 -7.16 2.32 -11.91
C PHE A 144 -8.15 3.25 -12.64
N LEU A 145 -8.58 4.35 -12.00
CA LEU A 145 -9.47 5.33 -12.62
C LEU A 145 -8.83 6.00 -13.84
N TYR A 146 -7.52 6.26 -13.80
CA TYR A 146 -6.78 6.80 -14.93
C TYR A 146 -6.69 5.79 -16.09
N ALA A 147 -6.43 4.51 -15.81
CA ALA A 147 -6.47 3.46 -16.83
C ALA A 147 -7.86 3.34 -17.49
N LEU A 148 -8.93 3.42 -16.70
CA LEU A 148 -10.32 3.45 -17.22
C LEU A 148 -10.58 4.65 -18.13
N LYS A 149 -10.11 5.84 -17.73
CA LYS A 149 -10.19 7.05 -18.56
C LYS A 149 -9.55 6.82 -19.93
N MET A 150 -8.31 6.31 -19.95
CA MET A 150 -7.56 6.07 -21.19
C MET A 150 -8.28 5.07 -22.10
N ARG A 151 -8.87 4.01 -21.52
CA ARG A 151 -9.67 3.04 -22.28
C ARG A 151 -10.92 3.66 -22.90
N ASN A 152 -11.62 4.52 -22.18
CA ASN A 152 -12.84 5.16 -22.69
C ASN A 152 -12.52 6.17 -23.79
N PHE A 153 -11.43 6.92 -23.66
CA PHE A 153 -10.99 7.87 -24.70
C PHE A 153 -10.67 7.18 -26.03
N GLN A 154 -10.08 5.99 -26.01
CA GLN A 154 -9.84 5.18 -27.23
C GLN A 154 -11.10 4.53 -27.83
N LYS A 155 -12.22 4.52 -27.12
CA LYS A 155 -13.50 4.03 -27.69
C LYS A 155 -14.29 5.14 -28.37
N GLU A 156 -13.98 6.41 -28.07
CA GLU A 156 -14.71 7.59 -28.53
C GLU A 156 -14.04 8.30 -29.72
N GLY A 157 -12.79 7.95 -30.06
CA GLY A 157 -12.04 8.47 -31.21
C GLY A 157 -11.70 7.38 -32.20
#